data_AF-A0A2T5GTJ1-F1
#
_entry.id   AF-A0A2T5GTJ1-F1
#
_cell.length_a   1.000
_cell.length_b   1.000
_cell.length_c   1.000
_cell.angle_alpha   90.00
_cell.angle_beta   90.00
_cell.angle_gamma   90.00
#
_symmetry.space_group_name_H-M   'P 1'
#
loop_
_entity.id
_entity.type
_entity.pdbx_description
1 polymer ?
#
loop_
_entity_poly.entity_id
_entity_poly.type
_entity_poly.pdbx_seq_one_letter_code
_entity_poly.pdbx_strand_id
1 'polypeptide(L)'
;MPTARIFQRPKNAMQSGKHRTDAWQLEFEPSEAKRPDPLTGWAGSGDTRDQLRLLFPTAEAAIAHCEREGFGYTVVPAPQKTLKLQSYADNFK
;
A
#
# COMPACT_ATOMS: atom_id res chain seq x y z
N MET A 1 2.25 12.66 16.04
CA MET A 1 2.79 11.30 15.93
C MET A 1 2.67 10.88 14.48
N PRO A 2 3.67 10.21 13.88
CA PRO A 2 3.57 9.77 12.48
C PRO A 2 2.41 8.78 12.33
N THR A 3 1.56 9.02 11.34
CA THR A 3 0.43 8.16 11.00
C THR A 3 0.85 7.25 9.86
N ALA A 4 0.66 5.94 10.03
CA ALA A 4 0.93 4.92 9.04
C ALA A 4 -0.36 4.39 8.41
N ARG A 5 -0.34 4.12 7.11
CA ARG A 5 -1.40 3.43 6.39
C ARG A 5 -1.01 1.97 6.19
N ILE A 6 -1.85 1.06 6.65
CA ILE A 6 -1.71 -0.38 6.48
C ILE A 6 -2.73 -0.85 5.45
N PHE A 7 -2.29 -1.50 4.38
CA PHE A 7 -3.17 -1.99 3.32
C PHE A 7 -2.58 -3.18 2.59
N GLN A 8 -3.44 -4.01 1.98
CA GLN A 8 -2.97 -5.09 1.12
C GLN A 8 -2.52 -4.53 -0.23
N ARG A 9 -1.35 -4.96 -0.71
CA ARG A 9 -0.77 -4.42 -1.94
C ARG A 9 -1.70 -4.66 -3.14
N PRO A 10 -2.17 -3.60 -3.82
CA PRO A 10 -3.10 -3.75 -4.92
C PRO A 10 -2.42 -4.44 -6.11
N LYS A 11 -3.21 -5.21 -6.87
CA LYS A 11 -2.78 -5.76 -8.15
C LYS A 11 -2.60 -4.60 -9.14
N ASN A 12 -1.47 -4.58 -9.84
CA ASN A 12 -1.27 -3.66 -10.96
C ASN A 12 -2.31 -3.94 -12.06
N ALA A 13 -3.11 -2.95 -12.44
CA ALA A 13 -4.13 -3.08 -13.46
C ALA A 13 -3.55 -3.47 -14.84
N MET A 14 -2.32 -3.06 -15.13
CA MET A 14 -1.65 -3.31 -16.42
C MET A 14 -1.05 -4.72 -16.53
N GLN A 15 -1.02 -5.49 -15.43
CA GLN A 15 -0.37 -6.79 -15.39
C GLN A 15 -1.31 -7.85 -14.83
N SER A 16 -1.29 -9.06 -15.41
CA SER A 16 -2.11 -10.17 -14.93
C SER A 16 -1.51 -10.90 -13.72
N GLY A 17 -0.23 -10.65 -13.40
CA GLY A 17 0.48 -11.28 -12.28
C GLY A 17 -0.19 -11.04 -10.92
N LYS A 18 -0.22 -12.07 -10.08
CA LYS A 18 -0.83 -12.03 -8.73
C LYS A 18 0.19 -12.12 -7.59
N HIS A 19 1.47 -12.32 -7.92
CA HIS A 19 2.51 -12.46 -6.90
C HIS A 19 2.62 -11.19 -6.05
N ARG A 20 2.72 -11.36 -4.72
CA ARG A 20 2.86 -10.28 -3.72
C ARG A 20 1.63 -9.38 -3.57
N THR A 21 0.47 -9.77 -4.10
CA THR A 21 -0.81 -9.06 -3.88
C THR A 21 -1.48 -9.46 -2.57
N ASP A 22 -0.98 -10.51 -1.93
CA ASP A 22 -1.37 -11.02 -0.62
C ASP A 22 -0.64 -10.31 0.54
N ALA A 23 0.55 -9.76 0.27
CA ALA A 23 1.35 -9.04 1.25
C ALA A 23 0.68 -7.75 1.74
N TRP A 24 0.80 -7.50 3.04
CA TRP A 24 0.38 -6.27 3.68
C TRP A 24 1.51 -5.26 3.67
N GLN A 25 1.21 -4.03 3.30
CA GLN A 25 2.17 -2.95 3.20
C GLN A 25 1.84 -1.86 4.21
N LEU A 26 2.86 -1.39 4.91
CA LEU A 26 2.81 -0.23 5.79
C LEU A 26 3.60 0.90 5.12
N GLU A 27 2.94 2.04 4.95
CA GLU A 27 3.51 3.28 4.43
C GLU A 27 3.22 4.42 5.40
N PHE A 28 4.13 5.37 5.54
CA PHE A 28 3.90 6.56 6.36
C PHE A 28 3.26 7.67 5.54
N GLU A 29 2.37 8.44 6.15
CA GLU A 29 1.87 9.68 5.55
C GLU A 29 3.01 10.72 5.50
N PRO A 30 3.22 11.41 4.36
CA PRO A 30 4.22 12.45 4.26
C PRO A 30 3.96 13.56 5.28
N SER A 31 4.96 13.87 6.11
CA SER A 31 4.88 14.94 7.09
C SER A 31 5.04 16.33 6.47
N GLU A 32 5.64 16.41 5.29
CA GLU A 32 5.76 17.63 4.50
C GLU A 32 5.58 17.38 3.01
N ALA A 33 5.09 18.40 2.30
CA ALA A 33 4.93 18.35 0.85
C ALA A 33 6.28 18.49 0.16
N LYS A 34 6.48 17.74 -0.93
CA LYS A 34 7.65 17.87 -1.80
C LYS A 34 7.64 19.25 -2.46
N ARG A 35 8.78 19.94 -2.44
CA ARG A 35 8.98 21.25 -3.06
C ARG A 35 10.04 21.16 -4.16
N PRO A 36 9.89 21.90 -5.26
CA PRO A 36 10.93 21.94 -6.28
C PRO A 36 12.17 22.66 -5.74
N ASP A 37 13.33 22.04 -5.95
CA ASP A 37 14.61 22.65 -5.65
C ASP A 37 14.83 23.91 -6.53
N PRO A 38 15.29 25.05 -5.96
CA PRO A 38 15.44 26.30 -6.73
C PRO A 38 16.45 26.24 -7.88
N LEU A 39 17.42 25.32 -7.84
CA LEU A 39 18.47 25.21 -8.85
C LEU A 39 18.13 24.19 -9.94
N THR A 40 17.69 23.00 -9.54
CA THR A 40 17.47 21.84 -10.42
C THR A 40 16.00 21.58 -10.75
N GLY A 41 15.08 22.13 -9.95
CA GLY A 41 13.64 21.85 -10.05
C GLY A 41 13.23 20.47 -9.53
N TRP A 42 14.14 19.68 -8.92
CA TRP A 42 13.81 18.35 -8.43
C TRP A 42 12.86 18.38 -7.23
N ALA A 43 11.92 17.44 -7.19
CA ALA A 43 10.98 17.31 -6.09
C ALA A 43 11.70 16.78 -4.84
N GLY A 44 12.09 17.70 -3.96
CA GLY A 44 12.81 17.42 -2.71
C GLY A 44 11.91 17.54 -1.49
N SER A 45 12.27 16.79 -0.45
CA SER A 45 11.68 16.86 0.89
C SER A 45 12.74 16.36 1.90
N GLY A 46 12.76 16.93 3.10
CA GLY A 46 13.50 16.44 4.26
C GLY A 46 12.84 15.25 4.96
N ASP A 47 11.62 14.86 4.57
CA ASP A 47 10.97 13.67 5.12
C ASP A 47 11.54 12.39 4.50
N THR A 48 12.29 11.65 5.31
CA THR A 48 12.88 10.36 4.91
C THR A 48 11.89 9.21 4.97
N ARG A 49 10.76 9.37 5.68
CA ARG A 49 9.80 8.27 5.90
C ARG A 49 9.01 7.92 4.64
N ASP A 50 8.91 8.84 3.69
CA ASP A 50 8.28 8.58 2.38
C ASP A 50 8.99 7.44 1.62
N GLN A 51 10.27 7.20 1.91
CA GLN A 51 11.06 6.12 1.31
C GLN A 51 10.78 4.75 1.92
N LEU A 52 10.17 4.70 3.10
CA LEU A 52 9.93 3.46 3.83
C LEU A 52 8.68 2.76 3.30
N ARG A 53 8.86 1.48 2.98
CA ARG A 53 7.82 0.55 2.55
C ARG A 53 8.04 -0.78 3.25
N LEU A 54 7.33 -1.03 4.34
CA LEU A 54 7.47 -2.25 5.12
C LEU A 54 6.44 -3.28 4.66
N LEU A 55 6.85 -4.53 4.51
CA LEU A 55 6.00 -5.64 4.07
C LEU A 55 5.80 -6.64 5.19
N PHE A 56 4.55 -7.03 5.40
CA PHE A 56 4.11 -7.96 6.43
C PHE A 56 3.28 -9.09 5.82
N PRO A 57 3.30 -10.29 6.43
CA PRO A 57 2.47 -11.40 5.98
C PRO A 57 0.98 -11.20 6.32
N THR A 58 0.66 -10.50 7.41
CA THR A 58 -0.72 -10.26 7.86
C THR A 58 -0.94 -8.81 8.31
N ALA A 59 -2.20 -8.37 8.40
CA ALA A 59 -2.55 -7.04 8.89
C ALA A 59 -2.17 -6.88 10.37
N GLU A 60 -2.39 -7.92 11.16
CA GLU A 60 -2.13 -7.96 12.59
C GLU A 60 -0.63 -7.81 12.88
N ALA A 61 0.23 -8.41 12.05
CA ALA A 61 1.68 -8.24 12.18
C ALA A 61 2.12 -6.79 11.92
N ALA A 62 1.47 -6.10 10.99
CA ALA A 62 1.72 -4.68 10.74
C ALA A 62 1.19 -3.80 11.89
N ILE A 63 0.01 -4.11 12.44
CA ILE A 63 -0.57 -3.41 13.60
C ILE A 63 0.33 -3.58 14.83
N ALA A 64 0.75 -4.80 15.15
CA ALA A 64 1.64 -5.08 16.27
C ALA A 64 3.01 -4.37 16.13
N HIS A 65 3.47 -4.15 14.90
CA HIS A 65 4.65 -3.31 14.67
C HIS A 65 4.37 -1.84 15.00
N CYS A 66 3.27 -1.25 14.52
CA CYS A 66 2.89 0.11 14.86
C CYS A 66 2.71 0.32 16.36
N GLU A 67 2.03 -0.61 17.04
CA GLU A 67 1.83 -0.56 18.49
C GLU A 67 3.15 -0.62 19.27
N ARG A 68 4.08 -1.49 18.86
CA ARG A 68 5.40 -1.60 19.49
C ARG A 68 6.23 -0.33 19.33
N GLU A 69 6.20 0.30 18.16
CA GLU A 69 6.99 1.50 17.86
C GLU A 69 6.26 2.81 18.26
N GLY A 70 5.00 2.72 18.70
CA GLY A 70 4.20 3.89 19.11
C GLY A 70 3.72 4.76 17.93
N PHE A 71 3.49 4.19 16.76
CA PHE A 71 2.97 4.90 15.58
C PHE A 71 1.44 4.86 15.54
N GLY A 72 0.82 5.98 15.14
CA GLY A 72 -0.60 5.98 14.80
C GLY A 72 -0.83 5.20 13.51
N TYR A 73 -1.97 4.54 13.34
CA TYR A 73 -2.22 3.75 12.14
C TYR A 73 -3.68 3.76 11.68
N THR A 74 -3.86 3.61 10.36
CA THR A 74 -5.15 3.42 9.70
C THR A 74 -5.08 2.16 8.85
N VAL A 75 -6.04 1.25 9.03
CA VAL A 75 -6.12 -0.01 8.27
C VAL A 75 -7.14 0.13 7.15
N VAL A 76 -6.70 -0.10 5.90
CA VAL A 76 -7.60 -0.21 4.75
C VAL A 76 -7.94 -1.69 4.57
N PRO A 77 -9.23 -2.07 4.61
CA PRO A 77 -9.63 -3.46 4.46
C PRO A 77 -9.24 -4.00 3.08
N ALA A 78 -8.81 -5.26 3.05
CA ALA A 78 -8.47 -5.92 1.79
C ALA A 78 -9.71 -6.06 0.90
N PRO A 79 -9.58 -5.86 -0.43
CA PRO A 79 -10.70 -6.05 -1.34
C PRO A 79 -11.13 -7.52 -1.36
N GLN A 80 -12.43 -7.76 -1.20
CA GLN A 80 -12.99 -9.11 -1.26
C GLN A 80 -12.90 -9.66 -2.69
N LYS A 81 -12.33 -10.85 -2.83
CA LYS A 81 -12.24 -11.56 -4.11
C LYS A 81 -13.55 -12.31 -4.36
N THR A 82 -14.36 -11.82 -5.27
CA THR A 82 -15.57 -12.52 -5.73
C THR A 82 -15.23 -13.48 -6.87
N LEU A 83 -15.68 -14.73 -6.79
CA LEU A 83 -15.55 -15.67 -7.90
C LEU A 83 -16.52 -15.25 -9.02
N LYS A 84 -15.97 -14.95 -10.20
CA LYS A 84 -16.79 -14.72 -11.40
C LYS A 84 -16.92 -16.05 -12.15
N LEU A 85 -18.09 -16.68 -12.05
CA LEU A 85 -18.42 -17.86 -12.85
C LEU A 85 -18.62 -17.41 -14.31
N GLN A 86 -17.86 -17.98 -15.23
CA GLN A 86 -17.95 -17.70 -16.66
C GLN A 86 -17.92 -19.02 -17.42
N SER A 87 -18.92 -19.26 -18.28
CA SER A 87 -18.93 -20.40 -19.19
C SER A 87 -18.61 -19.92 -20.61
N TYR A 88 -17.78 -20.67 -21.33
CA TYR A 88 -17.50 -20.39 -22.74
C TYR A 88 -18.76 -20.54 -23.61
N ALA A 89 -19.71 -21.39 -23.21
CA ALA A 89 -20.98 -21.57 -23.92
C ALA A 89 -21.85 -20.30 -23.94
N ASP A 90 -21.69 -19.42 -22.95
CA ASP A 90 -22.45 -18.15 -22.89
C ASP A 90 -22.06 -17.18 -24.03
N ASN A 91 -20.95 -17.42 -24.73
CA ASN A 91 -20.52 -16.61 -25.88
C ASN A 91 -21.37 -16.84 -27.15
N PHE A 92 -22.18 -17.90 -27.21
CA PHE A 92 -22.91 -18.33 -28.41
C PHE A 92 -24.43 -18.42 -28.21
N LYS A 93 -24.97 -17.72 -27.21
CA LYS A 93 -26.40 -17.67 -26.87
C LYS A 93 -27.13 -16.53 -27.55
#